data_AF-A0A1S4B8A5-F1
#
_entry.id   AF-A0A1S4B8A5-F1
#
_cell.length_a   1.000
_cell.length_b   1.000
_cell.length_c   1.000
_cell.angle_alpha   90.00
_cell.angle_beta   90.00
_cell.angle_gamma   90.00
#
_symmetry.space_group_name_H-M   'P 1'
#
loop_
_entity.id
_entity.type
_entity.pdbx_description
1 polymer ?
#
loop_
_entity_poly.entity_id
_entity_poly.type
_entity_poly.pdbx_seq_one_letter_code
_entity_poly.pdbx_strand_id
1 'polypeptide(L)'
;MDKWTARNGKMLVNILVNSPKGSCFLESIDASDSSTDSTKMYSLFKSTIDSIGAENVVQVVIDNASANVKAGDLMSVGYPHIYWTPCAAHCINLIFDDIFKERPFSSVFNQAIRVHSYIVKIPLLLNMMKRFTKQRSLVKPAKIRFATAFLTLHRMYKQKSNLKKLFVSDEYTNGVYGREARGRESADIIFSTSFWNNVVHALKIGGPLVKVLRLVDGEQRPPMGYLYEAMDRAKEAIQDSFSDQRKYKRVFEIIDKRWDGQIHRPLHAAGLVLNPELFYENEEMILGDEELWKGFIECIVYLIPDLSV
;
A
#
# COMPACT_ATOMS: atom_id res chain seq x y z
N MET A 1 6.00 -15.26 -2.64
CA MET A 1 7.01 -15.48 -1.57
C MET A 1 7.03 -14.28 -0.66
N ASP A 2 7.09 -14.51 0.64
CA ASP A 2 7.05 -13.45 1.66
C ASP A 2 8.39 -13.41 2.42
N LYS A 3 8.99 -12.22 2.51
CA LYS A 3 10.30 -12.02 3.11
C LYS A 3 10.17 -11.11 4.31
N TRP A 4 10.69 -11.53 5.45
CA TRP A 4 10.76 -10.66 6.62
C TRP A 4 12.03 -10.87 7.45
N THR A 5 12.36 -9.85 8.23
CA THR A 5 13.41 -9.91 9.24
C THR A 5 12.78 -10.05 10.62
N ALA A 6 13.03 -11.17 11.27
CA ALA A 6 12.61 -11.43 12.63
C ALA A 6 13.32 -10.50 13.63
N ARG A 7 12.76 -10.36 14.84
CA ARG A 7 13.30 -9.46 15.87
C ARG A 7 14.72 -9.81 16.33
N ASN A 8 15.11 -11.07 16.17
CA ASN A 8 16.46 -11.57 16.44
C ASN A 8 17.44 -11.32 15.27
N GLY A 9 17.03 -10.56 14.25
CA GLY A 9 17.85 -10.25 13.07
C GLY A 9 17.83 -11.32 11.98
N LYS A 10 17.20 -12.47 12.23
CA LYS A 10 17.12 -13.54 11.23
C LYS A 10 16.26 -13.15 10.04
N MET A 11 16.72 -13.44 8.85
CA MET A 11 15.95 -13.24 7.63
C MET A 11 15.29 -14.56 7.22
N LEU A 12 13.97 -14.53 7.06
CA LEU A 12 13.20 -15.70 6.64
C LEU A 12 12.50 -15.40 5.32
N VAL A 13 12.49 -16.38 4.44
CA VAL A 13 11.71 -16.37 3.19
C VAL A 13 10.70 -17.52 3.25
N ASN A 14 9.43 -17.17 3.20
CA ASN A 14 8.34 -18.11 3.14
C ASN A 14 7.88 -18.33 1.70
N ILE A 15 7.73 -19.59 1.34
CA ILE A 15 7.19 -20.01 0.05
C ILE A 15 5.75 -20.46 0.27
N LEU A 16 4.84 -19.77 -0.42
CA LEU A 16 3.43 -20.10 -0.47
C LEU A 16 3.07 -20.38 -1.92
N VAL A 17 2.30 -21.43 -2.13
CA VAL A 17 1.78 -21.85 -3.45
C VAL A 17 0.27 -21.65 -3.43
N ASN A 18 -0.24 -20.94 -4.43
CA ASN A 18 -1.67 -20.68 -4.56
C ASN A 18 -2.21 -21.46 -5.77
N SER A 19 -3.36 -22.09 -5.57
CA SER A 19 -4.11 -22.80 -6.60
C SER A 19 -5.61 -22.49 -6.47
N PRO A 20 -6.46 -22.91 -7.41
CA PRO A 20 -7.92 -22.80 -7.25
C PRO A 20 -8.46 -23.50 -5.99
N LYS A 21 -7.71 -24.46 -5.41
CA LYS A 21 -8.08 -25.12 -4.14
C LYS A 21 -7.70 -24.33 -2.89
N GLY A 22 -7.01 -23.20 -3.06
CA GLY A 22 -6.53 -22.33 -1.98
C GLY A 22 -5.01 -22.24 -1.91
N SER A 23 -4.55 -21.57 -0.85
CA SER A 23 -3.14 -21.30 -0.55
C SER A 23 -2.55 -22.40 0.33
N CYS A 24 -1.35 -22.87 -0.02
CA CYS A 24 -0.59 -23.86 0.74
C CYS A 24 0.77 -23.27 1.13
N PHE A 25 1.15 -23.43 2.40
CA PHE A 25 2.52 -23.16 2.83
C PHE A 25 3.41 -24.34 2.43
N LEU A 26 4.44 -24.07 1.63
CA LEU A 26 5.36 -25.11 1.18
C LEU A 26 6.51 -25.27 2.18
N GLU A 27 7.25 -24.18 2.41
CA GLU A 27 8.40 -24.17 3.30
C GLU A 27 8.80 -22.75 3.74
N SER A 28 9.69 -22.69 4.73
CA SER A 28 10.33 -21.46 5.21
C SER A 28 11.84 -21.66 5.24
N ILE A 29 12.57 -20.70 4.67
CA ILE A 29 14.01 -20.79 4.47
C ILE A 29 14.70 -19.69 5.27
N ASP A 30 15.71 -20.10 6.05
CA ASP A 30 16.60 -19.17 6.75
C ASP A 30 17.63 -18.59 5.76
N ALA A 31 17.49 -17.30 5.48
CA ALA A 31 18.35 -16.53 4.58
C ALA A 31 19.28 -15.58 5.36
N SER A 32 19.51 -15.82 6.66
CA SER A 32 20.30 -14.94 7.54
C SER A 32 21.79 -14.90 7.19
N ASP A 33 22.35 -16.04 6.77
CA ASP A 33 23.78 -16.18 6.46
C ASP A 33 24.13 -15.77 5.02
N SER A 34 23.11 -15.38 4.26
CA SER A 34 23.24 -14.87 2.91
C SER A 34 23.09 -13.36 2.91
N SER A 35 24.12 -12.64 2.44
CA SER A 35 23.85 -11.36 1.79
C SER A 35 22.72 -11.59 0.78
N THR A 36 21.71 -10.72 0.80
CA THR A 36 20.55 -10.76 -0.10
C THR A 36 20.99 -10.40 -1.52
N ASP A 37 21.80 -11.26 -2.11
CA ASP A 37 22.26 -11.16 -3.48
C ASP A 37 21.17 -11.71 -4.41
N SER A 38 20.94 -11.00 -5.52
CA SER A 38 19.93 -11.37 -6.51
C SER A 38 20.11 -12.81 -7.02
N THR A 39 21.36 -13.28 -7.07
CA THR A 39 21.71 -14.64 -7.50
C THR A 39 21.10 -15.70 -6.58
N LYS A 40 21.17 -15.51 -5.26
CA LYS A 40 20.62 -16.49 -4.29
C LYS A 40 19.11 -16.51 -4.30
N MET A 41 18.47 -15.34 -4.40
CA MET A 41 17.02 -15.25 -4.56
C MET A 41 16.58 -15.96 -5.84
N TYR A 42 17.28 -15.74 -6.96
CA TYR A 42 17.03 -16.46 -8.20
C TYR A 42 17.20 -17.97 -8.05
N SER A 43 18.30 -18.44 -7.45
CA SER A 43 18.50 -19.88 -7.19
C SER A 43 17.37 -20.49 -6.36
N LEU A 44 16.87 -19.75 -5.37
CA LEU A 44 15.75 -20.17 -4.57
C LEU A 44 14.47 -20.31 -5.41
N PHE A 45 14.14 -19.28 -6.20
CA PHE A 45 12.96 -19.29 -7.06
C PHE A 45 13.03 -20.43 -8.07
N LYS A 46 14.19 -20.58 -8.71
CA LYS A 46 14.49 -21.67 -9.65
C LYS A 46 14.26 -23.03 -9.01
N SER A 47 14.88 -23.29 -7.85
CA SER A 47 14.74 -24.57 -7.14
C SER A 47 13.28 -24.88 -6.77
N THR A 48 12.52 -23.86 -6.37
CA THR A 48 11.10 -24.01 -6.02
C THR A 48 10.28 -24.39 -7.25
N ILE A 49 10.51 -23.70 -8.37
CA ILE A 49 9.80 -23.92 -9.63
C ILE A 49 10.13 -25.29 -10.19
N ASP A 50 11.41 -25.66 -10.21
CA ASP A 50 11.86 -26.98 -10.67
C ASP A 50 11.26 -28.11 -9.82
N SER A 51 11.10 -27.90 -8.50
CA SER A 51 10.45 -28.87 -7.62
C SER A 51 8.93 -29.00 -7.84
N ILE A 52 8.26 -27.93 -8.28
CA ILE A 52 6.81 -27.92 -8.57
C ILE A 52 6.55 -28.41 -10.01
N GLY A 53 7.51 -28.26 -10.91
CA GLY A 53 7.35 -28.38 -12.36
C GLY A 53 6.98 -27.03 -12.96
N ALA A 54 7.81 -26.52 -13.87
CA ALA A 54 7.63 -25.20 -14.48
C ALA A 54 6.33 -25.09 -15.29
N GLU A 55 5.81 -26.20 -15.79
CA GLU A 55 4.51 -26.32 -16.46
C GLU A 55 3.32 -26.09 -15.53
N ASN A 56 3.51 -26.26 -14.22
CA ASN A 56 2.47 -26.08 -13.20
C ASN A 56 2.49 -24.67 -12.57
N VAL A 57 3.42 -23.81 -13.00
CA VAL A 57 3.62 -22.46 -12.43
C VAL A 57 3.26 -21.41 -13.47
N VAL A 58 2.27 -20.58 -13.16
CA VAL A 58 1.85 -19.48 -14.05
C VAL A 58 2.48 -18.14 -13.64
N GLN A 59 2.69 -17.95 -12.34
CA GLN A 59 3.12 -16.66 -11.80
C GLN A 59 3.96 -16.82 -10.53
N VAL A 60 4.99 -15.98 -10.42
CA VAL A 60 5.77 -15.76 -9.21
C VAL A 60 5.54 -14.33 -8.72
N VAL A 61 5.08 -14.20 -7.48
CA VAL A 61 4.81 -12.90 -6.82
C VAL A 61 5.79 -12.68 -5.67
N ILE A 62 6.58 -11.60 -5.73
CA ILE A 62 7.60 -11.27 -4.73
C ILE A 62 7.59 -9.75 -4.46
N ASP A 63 8.09 -9.26 -3.32
CA ASP A 63 8.23 -7.82 -3.10
C ASP A 63 9.15 -7.13 -4.13
N ASN A 64 9.08 -5.79 -4.17
CA ASN A 64 9.80 -4.97 -5.14
C ASN A 64 11.19 -4.52 -4.66
N ALA A 65 11.82 -5.25 -3.72
CA ALA A 65 13.19 -4.96 -3.32
C ALA A 65 14.15 -5.16 -4.51
N SER A 66 15.20 -4.34 -4.60
CA SER A 66 16.11 -4.33 -5.77
C SER A 66 16.72 -5.69 -6.12
N ALA A 67 17.05 -6.51 -5.10
CA ALA A 67 17.54 -7.86 -5.31
C ALA A 67 16.48 -8.80 -5.93
N ASN A 68 15.22 -8.62 -5.56
CA ASN A 68 14.09 -9.41 -6.06
C ASN A 68 13.70 -8.99 -7.48
N VAL A 69 13.81 -7.70 -7.81
CA VAL A 69 13.62 -7.23 -9.19
C VAL A 69 14.64 -7.88 -10.12
N LYS A 70 15.94 -7.82 -9.79
CA LYS A 70 16.98 -8.47 -10.59
C LYS A 70 16.80 -9.99 -10.70
N ALA A 71 16.39 -10.64 -9.62
CA ALA A 71 16.06 -12.07 -9.66
C ALA A 71 14.83 -12.35 -10.54
N GLY A 72 13.85 -11.45 -10.56
CA GLY A 72 12.69 -11.48 -11.46
C GLY A 72 13.05 -11.32 -12.93
N ASP A 73 14.03 -10.47 -13.24
CA ASP A 73 14.56 -10.31 -14.61
C ASP A 73 15.24 -11.60 -15.07
N LEU A 74 16.07 -12.22 -14.22
CA LEU A 74 16.69 -13.53 -14.50
C LEU A 74 15.64 -14.64 -14.66
N MET A 75 14.60 -14.62 -13.83
CA MET A 75 13.46 -15.53 -13.91
C MET A 75 12.74 -15.45 -15.25
N SER A 76 12.46 -14.23 -15.72
CA SER A 76 11.77 -13.99 -17.00
C SER A 76 12.57 -14.52 -18.20
N VAL A 77 13.91 -14.58 -18.09
CA VAL A 77 14.78 -15.18 -19.12
C VAL A 77 14.83 -16.70 -19.00
N GLY A 78 14.93 -17.23 -17.77
CA GLY A 78 15.01 -18.68 -17.52
C GLY A 78 13.70 -19.42 -17.74
N TYR A 79 12.56 -18.75 -17.54
CA TYR A 79 11.22 -19.30 -17.65
C TYR A 79 10.31 -18.30 -18.38
N PRO A 80 10.43 -18.19 -19.71
CA PRO A 80 9.76 -17.16 -20.50
C PRO A 80 8.23 -17.27 -20.48
N HIS A 81 7.67 -18.41 -20.08
CA HIS A 81 6.23 -18.67 -19.95
C HIS A 81 5.67 -18.39 -18.54
N ILE A 82 6.53 -18.01 -17.58
CA ILE A 82 6.14 -17.75 -16.18
C ILE A 82 6.20 -16.25 -15.91
N TYR A 83 5.07 -15.67 -15.50
CA TYR A 83 5.05 -14.28 -15.10
C TYR A 83 5.83 -14.04 -13.81
N TRP A 84 6.76 -13.09 -13.84
CA TRP A 84 7.22 -12.44 -12.62
C TRP A 84 6.47 -11.13 -12.39
N THR A 85 5.93 -10.95 -11.19
CA THR A 85 5.21 -9.73 -10.82
C THR A 85 5.59 -9.27 -9.41
N PRO A 86 5.77 -7.95 -9.19
CA PRO A 86 5.97 -7.46 -7.84
C PRO A 86 4.65 -7.49 -7.06
N CYS A 87 4.75 -7.61 -5.74
CA CYS A 87 3.60 -7.65 -4.85
C CYS A 87 2.79 -6.34 -4.93
N ALA A 88 1.52 -6.43 -5.34
CA ALA A 88 0.63 -5.29 -5.46
C ALA A 88 0.49 -4.50 -4.15
N ALA A 89 0.36 -5.18 -3.00
CA ALA A 89 0.30 -4.53 -1.70
C ALA A 89 1.56 -3.72 -1.39
N HIS A 90 2.73 -4.25 -1.74
CA HIS A 90 3.99 -3.53 -1.60
C HIS A 90 4.05 -2.32 -2.53
N CYS A 91 3.68 -2.47 -3.80
CA CYS A 91 3.66 -1.37 -4.75
C CYS A 91 2.68 -0.25 -4.39
N ILE A 92 1.50 -0.57 -3.87
CA ILE A 92 0.56 0.44 -3.35
C ILE A 92 1.18 1.18 -2.15
N ASN A 93 1.88 0.48 -1.26
CA ASN A 93 2.63 1.14 -0.19
C ASN A 93 3.72 2.09 -0.73
N LEU A 94 4.35 1.78 -1.87
CA LEU A 94 5.31 2.67 -2.53
C LEU A 94 4.62 3.90 -3.16
N ILE A 95 3.45 3.74 -3.79
CA ILE A 95 2.62 4.86 -4.27
C ILE A 95 2.39 5.84 -3.13
N PHE A 96 1.98 5.31 -1.98
CA PHE A 96 1.79 6.14 -0.81
C PHE A 96 3.07 6.80 -0.34
N ASP A 97 4.17 6.07 -0.19
CA ASP A 97 5.45 6.64 0.22
C ASP A 97 5.86 7.83 -0.66
N ASP A 98 5.64 7.74 -1.97
CA ASP A 98 5.89 8.83 -2.90
C ASP A 98 4.92 10.01 -2.70
N ILE A 99 3.63 9.76 -2.50
CA ILE A 99 2.64 10.80 -2.16
C ILE A 99 3.03 11.54 -0.87
N PHE A 100 3.49 10.82 0.17
CA PHE A 100 3.88 11.45 1.45
C PHE A 100 5.19 12.22 1.39
N LYS A 101 5.96 12.14 0.30
CA LYS A 101 7.11 13.01 0.07
C LYS A 101 6.69 14.36 -0.55
N GLU A 102 5.58 14.38 -1.29
CA GLU A 102 5.08 15.58 -1.95
C GLU A 102 4.44 16.58 -0.97
N ARG A 103 4.51 17.87 -1.27
CA ARG A 103 3.77 18.91 -0.53
C ARG A 103 2.33 19.00 -1.04
N PRO A 104 1.33 19.24 -0.17
CA PRO A 104 1.43 19.53 1.26
C PRO A 104 1.49 18.29 2.17
N PHE A 105 1.43 17.07 1.62
CA PHE A 105 1.27 15.82 2.40
C PHE A 105 2.43 15.56 3.35
N SER A 106 3.69 15.74 2.91
CA SER A 106 4.88 15.61 3.74
C SER A 106 4.85 16.53 4.96
N SER A 107 4.41 17.78 4.77
CA SER A 107 4.29 18.77 5.85
C SER A 107 3.23 18.35 6.87
N VAL A 108 2.02 18.00 6.40
CA VAL A 108 0.93 17.56 7.28
C VAL A 108 1.30 16.32 8.06
N PHE A 109 1.97 15.37 7.40
CA PHE A 109 2.40 14.15 8.05
C PHE A 109 3.39 14.44 9.17
N ASN A 110 4.43 15.25 8.90
CA ASN A 110 5.41 15.64 9.91
C ASN A 110 4.77 16.39 11.09
N GLN A 111 3.83 17.31 10.82
CA GLN A 111 3.08 18.02 11.87
C GLN A 111 2.24 17.06 12.73
N ALA A 112 1.53 16.12 12.11
CA ALA A 112 0.74 15.12 12.82
C ALA A 112 1.61 14.21 13.70
N ILE A 113 2.77 13.78 13.20
CA ILE A 113 3.74 12.96 13.95
C ILE A 113 4.31 13.73 15.14
N ARG A 114 4.59 15.04 15.01
CA ARG A 114 5.05 15.87 16.12
C ARG A 114 4.01 15.94 17.24
N VAL A 115 2.76 16.26 16.91
CA VAL A 115 1.67 16.32 17.89
C VAL A 115 1.44 14.95 18.54
N HIS A 116 1.37 13.89 17.73
CA HIS A 116 1.19 12.53 18.23
C HIS A 116 2.31 12.13 19.20
N SER A 117 3.56 12.33 18.78
CA SER A 117 4.74 12.00 19.58
C SER A 117 4.79 12.78 20.88
N TYR A 118 4.41 14.05 20.86
CA TYR A 118 4.36 14.90 22.05
C TYR A 118 3.37 14.35 23.08
N ILE A 119 2.14 14.05 22.64
CA ILE A 119 1.09 13.51 23.51
C ILE A 119 1.48 12.14 24.07
N VAL A 120 1.94 11.22 23.22
CA VAL A 120 2.13 9.81 23.60
C VAL A 120 3.38 9.60 24.44
N LYS A 121 4.43 10.41 24.28
CA LYS A 121 5.68 10.27 25.05
C LYS A 121 5.56 10.74 26.50
N ILE A 122 4.55 11.55 26.83
CA ILE A 122 4.33 12.09 28.17
C ILE A 122 3.15 11.34 28.80
N PRO A 123 3.37 10.42 29.76
CA PRO A 123 2.31 9.55 30.29
C PRO A 123 1.08 10.31 30.84
N LEU A 124 1.31 11.43 31.54
CA LEU A 124 0.24 12.26 32.08
C LEU A 124 -0.57 12.97 30.98
N LEU A 125 0.09 13.49 29.94
CA LEU A 125 -0.58 14.10 28.79
C LEU A 125 -1.33 13.06 27.95
N LEU A 126 -0.79 11.86 27.81
CA LEU A 126 -1.47 10.73 27.19
C LEU A 126 -2.76 10.37 27.95
N ASN A 127 -2.69 10.32 29.28
CA ASN A 127 -3.86 10.07 30.13
C ASN A 127 -4.88 11.22 30.02
N MET A 128 -4.41 12.46 29.98
CA MET A 128 -5.25 13.63 29.75
C MET A 128 -5.99 13.50 28.40
N MET A 129 -5.28 13.23 27.31
CA MET A 129 -5.87 12.99 25.99
C MET A 129 -6.92 11.87 26.04
N LYS A 130 -6.63 10.74 26.70
CA LYS A 130 -7.58 9.63 26.85
C LYS A 130 -8.88 10.05 27.57
N ARG A 131 -8.84 10.98 28.53
CA ARG A 131 -10.06 11.54 29.14
C ARG A 131 -10.91 12.27 28.11
N PHE A 132 -10.30 13.11 27.28
CA PHE A 132 -11.01 13.86 26.23
C PHE A 132 -11.50 12.98 25.08
N THR A 133 -10.79 11.90 24.75
CA THR A 133 -11.13 11.03 23.61
C THR A 133 -11.98 9.82 23.97
N LYS A 134 -12.45 9.70 25.22
CA LYS A 134 -13.15 8.51 25.75
C LYS A 134 -12.31 7.24 25.54
N GLN A 135 -11.06 7.27 25.99
CA GLN A 135 -10.07 6.19 25.91
C GLN A 135 -9.66 5.80 24.48
N ARG A 136 -10.01 6.59 23.47
CA ARG A 136 -9.62 6.32 22.08
C ARG A 136 -8.19 6.78 21.83
N SER A 137 -7.33 5.83 21.46
CA SER A 137 -5.94 6.10 21.08
C SER A 137 -5.85 6.84 19.75
N LEU A 138 -4.93 7.80 19.68
CA LEU A 138 -4.37 8.28 18.41
C LEU A 138 -3.42 7.18 17.93
N VAL A 139 -3.75 6.49 16.85
CA VAL A 139 -3.00 5.30 16.37
C VAL A 139 -1.49 5.58 16.35
N LYS A 140 -0.70 4.62 16.85
CA LYS A 140 0.77 4.72 16.92
C LYS A 140 1.34 4.57 15.51
N PRO A 141 2.19 5.49 15.03
CA PRO A 141 3.03 5.24 13.87
C PRO A 141 3.94 4.03 14.14
N ALA A 142 3.72 2.93 13.42
CA ALA A 142 4.70 1.84 13.34
C ALA A 142 5.84 2.30 12.43
N LYS A 143 7.04 1.80 12.70
CA LYS A 143 8.28 2.31 12.09
C LYS A 143 8.27 2.19 10.55
N ILE A 144 7.50 1.28 9.95
CA ILE A 144 7.42 1.09 8.49
C ILE A 144 6.08 0.44 8.13
N ARG A 145 5.17 1.19 7.50
CA ARG A 145 4.04 0.80 6.61
C ARG A 145 3.04 1.96 6.59
N PHE A 146 2.88 2.57 5.42
CA PHE A 146 2.04 3.75 5.17
C PHE A 146 0.64 3.67 5.80
N ALA A 147 0.02 2.48 5.81
CA ALA A 147 -1.30 2.28 6.40
C ALA A 147 -1.38 2.83 7.83
N THR A 148 -0.31 2.70 8.61
CA THR A 148 -0.28 3.18 10.00
C THR A 148 -0.19 4.71 10.10
N ALA A 149 0.58 5.33 9.20
CA ALA A 149 0.69 6.79 9.07
C ALA A 149 -0.68 7.42 8.73
N PHE A 150 -1.36 6.85 7.73
CA PHE A 150 -2.69 7.28 7.33
C PHE A 150 -3.73 7.08 8.42
N LEU A 151 -3.71 5.93 9.10
CA LEU A 151 -4.61 5.65 10.22
C LEU A 151 -4.39 6.66 11.36
N THR A 152 -3.16 7.11 11.59
CA THR A 152 -2.85 8.17 12.57
C THR A 152 -3.55 9.48 12.18
N LEU A 153 -3.37 9.95 10.94
CA LEU A 153 -4.04 11.15 10.42
C LEU A 153 -5.57 11.05 10.51
N HIS A 154 -6.13 9.91 10.07
CA HIS A 154 -7.57 9.67 10.11
C HIS A 154 -8.13 9.71 11.54
N ARG A 155 -7.39 9.13 12.49
CA ARG A 155 -7.79 9.12 13.91
C ARG A 155 -7.68 10.51 14.53
N MET A 156 -6.62 11.26 14.22
CA MET A 156 -6.51 12.67 14.64
C MET A 156 -7.67 13.49 14.10
N TYR A 157 -8.04 13.31 12.83
CA TYR A 157 -9.21 13.96 12.24
C TYR A 157 -10.52 13.62 12.96
N LYS A 158 -10.77 12.32 13.21
CA LYS A 158 -11.94 11.88 14.00
C LYS A 158 -11.95 12.44 15.43
N GLN A 159 -10.79 12.74 16.00
CA GLN A 159 -10.65 13.33 17.33
C GLN A 159 -10.46 14.85 17.31
N LYS A 160 -10.59 15.53 16.16
CA LYS A 160 -10.31 16.96 16.01
C LYS A 160 -10.94 17.83 17.10
N SER A 161 -12.24 17.65 17.38
CA SER A 161 -12.94 18.42 18.43
C SER A 161 -12.38 18.13 19.83
N ASN A 162 -12.14 16.86 20.15
CA ASN A 162 -11.60 16.46 21.45
C ASN A 162 -10.16 16.91 21.65
N LEU A 163 -9.34 16.88 20.59
CA LEU A 163 -7.99 17.43 20.60
C LEU A 163 -8.04 18.93 20.83
N LYS A 164 -8.88 19.67 20.09
CA LYS A 164 -9.03 21.12 20.36
C LYS A 164 -9.43 21.40 21.82
N LYS A 165 -10.36 20.63 22.39
CA LYS A 165 -10.76 20.74 23.81
C LYS A 165 -9.61 20.45 24.78
N LEU A 166 -8.81 19.42 24.52
CA LEU A 166 -7.61 19.10 25.30
C LEU A 166 -6.65 20.31 25.35
N PHE A 167 -6.32 20.86 24.18
CA PHE A 167 -5.32 21.92 24.05
C PHE A 167 -5.79 23.30 24.57
N VAL A 168 -7.09 23.49 24.83
CA VAL A 168 -7.62 24.68 25.53
C VAL A 168 -7.97 24.42 27.00
N SER A 169 -7.80 23.20 27.51
CA SER A 169 -8.18 22.87 28.89
C SER A 169 -7.26 23.57 29.89
N ASP A 170 -7.81 24.00 31.04
CA ASP A 170 -7.04 24.68 32.09
C ASP A 170 -5.85 23.86 32.57
N GLU A 171 -6.01 22.54 32.66
CA GLU A 171 -4.94 21.61 33.03
C GLU A 171 -3.79 21.63 32.03
N TYR A 172 -4.08 21.80 30.74
CA TYR A 172 -3.06 21.92 29.69
C TYR A 172 -2.45 23.32 29.65
N THR A 173 -3.28 24.36 29.58
CA THR A 173 -2.88 25.76 29.36
C THR A 173 -2.13 26.36 30.53
N ASN A 174 -2.60 26.12 31.76
CA ASN A 174 -1.94 26.58 32.99
C ASN A 174 -0.84 25.62 33.47
N GLY A 175 -0.80 24.40 32.91
CA GLY A 175 0.21 23.38 33.21
C GLY A 175 1.60 23.69 32.66
N VAL A 176 2.52 22.72 32.83
CA VAL A 176 3.87 22.79 32.22
C VAL A 176 3.78 22.62 30.69
N TYR A 177 2.78 21.87 30.21
CA TYR A 177 2.61 21.54 28.79
C TYR A 177 2.29 22.77 27.93
N GLY A 178 1.34 23.63 28.33
CA GLY A 178 1.04 24.87 27.61
C GLY A 178 2.18 25.90 27.61
N ARG A 179 3.11 25.80 28.57
CA ARG A 179 4.23 26.75 28.75
C ARG A 179 5.55 26.28 28.13
N GLU A 180 5.69 25.03 27.72
CA GLU A 180 6.87 24.57 27.01
C GLU A 180 6.76 24.77 25.48
N ALA A 181 7.91 24.89 24.81
CA ALA A 181 7.94 25.19 23.37
C ALA A 181 7.23 24.12 22.52
N ARG A 182 7.41 22.82 22.84
CA ARG A 182 6.78 21.71 22.11
C ARG A 182 5.26 21.67 22.28
N GLY A 183 4.78 22.05 23.47
CA GLY A 183 3.35 22.10 23.74
C GLY A 183 2.67 23.29 23.07
N ARG A 184 3.34 24.45 22.99
CA ARG A 184 2.88 25.57 22.15
C ARG A 184 2.85 25.21 20.67
N GLU A 185 3.94 24.65 20.13
CA GLU A 185 3.99 24.19 18.73
C GLU A 185 2.83 23.20 18.42
N SER A 186 2.59 22.25 19.32
CA SER A 186 1.50 21.27 19.15
C SER A 186 0.12 21.93 19.21
N ALA A 187 -0.08 22.92 20.08
CA ALA A 187 -1.30 23.72 20.11
C ALA A 187 -1.51 24.49 18.80
N ASP A 188 -0.47 25.17 18.31
CA ASP A 188 -0.51 25.95 17.07
C ASP A 188 -0.90 25.07 15.87
N ILE A 189 -0.34 23.86 15.77
CA ILE A 189 -0.72 22.86 14.76
C ILE A 189 -2.20 22.48 14.90
N ILE A 190 -2.67 22.17 16.11
CA ILE A 190 -4.05 21.75 16.37
C ILE A 190 -5.07 22.87 16.13
N PHE A 191 -4.71 24.13 16.31
CA PHE A 191 -5.59 25.26 16.02
C PHE A 191 -5.50 25.75 14.57
N SER A 192 -4.43 25.41 13.85
CA SER A 192 -4.24 25.78 12.45
C SER A 192 -5.35 25.25 11.53
N THR A 193 -6.04 26.16 10.85
CA THR A 193 -7.01 25.83 9.80
C THR A 193 -6.33 25.17 8.61
N SER A 194 -5.14 25.64 8.21
CA SER A 194 -4.42 25.09 7.07
C SER A 194 -3.98 23.64 7.33
N PHE A 195 -3.57 23.31 8.56
CA PHE A 195 -3.27 21.93 8.96
C PHE A 195 -4.48 21.02 8.72
N TRP A 196 -5.65 21.38 9.25
CA TRP A 196 -6.85 20.54 9.09
C TRP A 196 -7.34 20.44 7.65
N ASN A 197 -7.23 21.51 6.85
CA ASN A 197 -7.57 21.47 5.43
C ASN A 197 -6.67 20.49 4.68
N ASN A 198 -5.37 20.52 4.96
CA ASN A 198 -4.41 19.60 4.36
C ASN A 198 -4.58 18.15 4.88
N VAL A 199 -5.02 17.96 6.14
CA VAL A 199 -5.42 16.63 6.65
C VAL A 199 -6.61 16.09 5.86
N VAL A 200 -7.65 16.89 5.62
CA VAL A 200 -8.80 16.48 4.79
C VAL A 200 -8.37 16.15 3.36
N HIS A 201 -7.47 16.94 2.78
CA HIS A 201 -6.88 16.67 1.46
C HIS A 201 -6.18 15.32 1.44
N ALA A 202 -5.30 15.05 2.41
CA ALA A 202 -4.60 13.76 2.53
C ALA A 202 -5.57 12.57 2.69
N LEU A 203 -6.66 12.75 3.46
CA LEU A 203 -7.66 11.69 3.67
C LEU A 203 -8.50 11.42 2.42
N LYS A 204 -8.84 12.46 1.64
CA LYS A 204 -9.54 12.32 0.36
C LYS A 204 -8.69 11.58 -0.69
N ILE A 205 -7.38 11.84 -0.70
CA ILE A 205 -6.43 11.11 -1.56
C ILE A 205 -6.23 9.67 -1.09
N GLY A 206 -5.87 9.48 0.18
CA GLY A 206 -5.45 8.17 0.65
C GLY A 206 -6.59 7.22 0.99
N GLY A 207 -7.81 7.72 1.21
CA GLY A 207 -8.97 6.90 1.54
C GLY A 207 -9.27 5.84 0.47
N PRO A 208 -9.45 6.23 -0.81
CA PRO A 208 -9.65 5.29 -1.91
C PRO A 208 -8.50 4.29 -2.05
N LEU A 209 -7.25 4.76 -2.05
CA LEU A 209 -6.06 3.89 -2.16
C LEU A 209 -5.92 2.90 -0.97
N VAL A 210 -6.38 3.25 0.23
CA VAL A 210 -6.43 2.31 1.38
C VAL A 210 -7.45 1.20 1.15
N LYS A 211 -8.55 1.47 0.41
CA LYS A 211 -9.50 0.40 0.03
C LYS A 211 -8.83 -0.59 -0.93
N VAL A 212 -8.08 -0.10 -1.92
CA VAL A 212 -7.30 -0.97 -2.82
C VAL A 212 -6.27 -1.77 -2.05
N LEU A 213 -5.52 -1.14 -1.14
CA LEU A 213 -4.53 -1.84 -0.31
C LEU A 213 -5.19 -2.98 0.49
N ARG A 214 -6.37 -2.74 1.09
CA ARG A 214 -7.10 -3.78 1.84
C ARG A 214 -7.64 -4.89 0.95
N LEU A 215 -7.98 -4.59 -0.30
CA LEU A 215 -8.41 -5.60 -1.27
C LEU A 215 -7.26 -6.56 -1.59
N VAL A 216 -6.06 -6.05 -1.86
CA VAL A 216 -4.92 -6.89 -2.24
C VAL A 216 -4.21 -7.56 -1.08
N ASP A 217 -4.34 -7.01 0.14
CA ASP A 217 -3.80 -7.59 1.38
C ASP A 217 -4.81 -8.53 2.06
N GLY A 218 -6.05 -8.59 1.56
CA GLY A 218 -7.12 -9.41 2.10
C GLY A 218 -7.13 -10.82 1.51
N GLU A 219 -7.44 -11.82 2.33
CA GLU A 219 -7.55 -13.23 1.91
C GLU A 219 -8.98 -13.64 1.54
N GLN A 220 -9.96 -12.73 1.64
CA GLN A 220 -11.38 -13.07 1.48
C GLN A 220 -11.76 -13.46 0.05
N ARG A 221 -11.13 -12.84 -0.96
CA ARG A 221 -11.34 -13.17 -2.37
C ARG A 221 -10.04 -12.97 -3.17
N PRO A 222 -9.80 -13.74 -4.24
CA PRO A 222 -8.63 -13.56 -5.09
C PRO A 222 -8.57 -12.14 -5.67
N PRO A 223 -7.51 -11.35 -5.41
CA PRO A 223 -7.48 -9.94 -5.80
C PRO A 223 -7.20 -9.69 -7.28
N MET A 224 -6.69 -10.69 -8.02
CA MET A 224 -6.26 -10.55 -9.42
C MET A 224 -7.36 -9.96 -10.31
N GLY A 225 -8.60 -10.46 -10.18
CA GLY A 225 -9.71 -10.01 -11.00
C GLY A 225 -10.37 -8.70 -10.59
N TYR A 226 -9.90 -8.07 -9.51
CA TYR A 226 -10.48 -6.83 -8.97
C TYR A 226 -9.49 -5.67 -8.93
N LEU A 227 -8.19 -5.93 -9.04
CA LEU A 227 -7.16 -4.91 -8.82
C LEU A 227 -7.22 -3.77 -9.84
N TYR A 228 -7.38 -4.08 -11.13
CA TYR A 228 -7.46 -3.10 -12.20
C TYR A 228 -8.59 -2.11 -11.95
N GLU A 229 -9.81 -2.64 -11.86
CA GLU A 229 -11.03 -1.90 -11.58
C GLU A 229 -10.96 -1.10 -10.27
N ALA A 230 -10.40 -1.70 -9.21
CA ALA A 230 -10.27 -1.02 -7.91
C ALA A 230 -9.31 0.19 -7.98
N MET A 231 -8.28 0.14 -8.82
CA MET A 231 -7.37 1.26 -9.04
C MET A 231 -8.06 2.40 -9.82
N ASP A 232 -8.87 2.07 -10.82
CA ASP A 232 -9.65 3.06 -11.58
C ASP A 232 -10.69 3.75 -10.69
N ARG A 233 -11.51 2.97 -9.97
CA ARG A 233 -12.44 3.52 -8.96
C ARG A 233 -11.72 4.36 -7.90
N ALA A 234 -10.47 4.03 -7.56
CA ALA A 234 -9.69 4.83 -6.63
C ALA A 234 -9.28 6.18 -7.24
N LYS A 235 -8.88 6.23 -8.52
CA LYS A 235 -8.61 7.48 -9.24
C LYS A 235 -9.88 8.31 -9.41
N GLU A 236 -10.99 7.71 -9.81
CA GLU A 236 -12.29 8.38 -9.93
C GLU A 236 -12.73 9.01 -8.61
N ALA A 237 -12.74 8.25 -7.51
CA ALA A 237 -13.11 8.76 -6.19
C ALA A 237 -12.19 9.89 -5.69
N ILE A 238 -10.90 9.85 -6.08
CA ILE A 238 -9.98 10.95 -5.83
C ILE A 238 -10.39 12.18 -6.65
N GLN A 239 -10.62 12.03 -7.94
CA GLN A 239 -11.00 13.11 -8.84
C GLN A 239 -12.31 13.78 -8.38
N ASP A 240 -13.34 13.00 -8.10
CA ASP A 240 -14.65 13.49 -7.63
C ASP A 240 -14.57 14.24 -6.30
N SER A 241 -13.52 13.98 -5.51
CA SER A 241 -13.31 14.66 -4.24
C SER A 241 -12.82 16.11 -4.38
N PHE A 242 -12.43 16.55 -5.58
CA PHE A 242 -11.85 17.89 -5.82
C PHE A 242 -12.39 18.54 -7.10
N SER A 243 -12.77 19.82 -6.99
CA SER A 243 -13.09 20.64 -8.16
C SER A 243 -11.86 21.19 -8.90
N ASP A 244 -10.68 21.18 -8.27
CA ASP A 244 -9.43 21.69 -8.85
C ASP A 244 -8.46 20.55 -9.11
N GLN A 245 -8.22 20.27 -10.39
CA GLN A 245 -7.31 19.22 -10.86
C GLN A 245 -5.90 19.34 -10.28
N ARG A 246 -5.43 20.56 -9.98
CA ARG A 246 -4.09 20.80 -9.39
C ARG A 246 -3.90 20.12 -8.04
N LYS A 247 -4.99 19.76 -7.34
CA LYS A 247 -4.95 19.08 -6.04
C LYS A 247 -4.64 17.59 -6.13
N TYR A 248 -4.85 16.96 -7.29
CA TYR A 248 -4.63 15.52 -7.46
C TYR A 248 -3.81 15.15 -8.70
N LYS A 249 -3.57 16.08 -9.63
CA LYS A 249 -2.76 15.82 -10.84
C LYS A 249 -1.42 15.15 -10.52
N ARG A 250 -0.65 15.71 -9.58
CA ARG A 250 0.64 15.15 -9.17
C ARG A 250 0.50 13.76 -8.52
N VAL A 251 -0.62 13.50 -7.84
CA VAL A 251 -0.92 12.20 -7.27
C VAL A 251 -1.18 11.17 -8.37
N PHE A 252 -1.92 11.55 -9.43
CA PHE A 252 -2.14 10.67 -10.58
C PHE A 252 -0.83 10.33 -11.28
N GLU A 253 0.05 11.31 -11.52
CA GLU A 253 1.39 11.05 -12.08
C GLU A 253 2.19 10.02 -11.25
N ILE A 254 2.06 10.03 -9.92
CA ILE A 254 2.71 9.04 -9.04
C ILE A 254 2.04 7.67 -9.16
N ILE A 255 0.70 7.63 -9.17
CA ILE A 255 -0.07 6.40 -9.32
C ILE A 255 0.27 5.75 -10.67
N ASP A 256 0.17 6.49 -11.76
CA ASP A 256 0.37 6.01 -13.14
C ASP A 256 1.79 5.50 -13.32
N LYS A 257 2.80 6.26 -12.87
CA LYS A 257 4.20 5.82 -12.92
C LYS A 257 4.45 4.48 -12.21
N ARG A 258 3.77 4.23 -11.08
CA ARG A 258 3.90 2.99 -10.31
C ARG A 258 3.03 1.88 -10.89
N TRP A 259 1.86 2.24 -11.44
CA TRP A 259 0.97 1.34 -12.15
C TRP A 259 1.70 0.76 -13.37
N ASP A 260 2.08 1.59 -14.33
CA ASP A 260 2.70 1.18 -15.59
C ASP A 260 4.06 0.50 -15.36
N GLY A 261 4.86 1.06 -14.46
CA GLY A 261 6.22 0.58 -14.24
C GLY A 261 6.31 -0.69 -13.39
N GLN A 262 5.34 -0.96 -12.52
CA GLN A 262 5.50 -1.96 -11.46
C GLN A 262 4.27 -2.85 -11.27
N ILE A 263 3.08 -2.29 -11.13
CA ILE A 263 1.89 -3.07 -10.75
C ILE A 263 1.28 -3.75 -11.98
N HIS A 264 0.95 -2.95 -13.00
CA HIS A 264 0.16 -3.41 -14.13
C HIS A 264 0.92 -4.44 -14.96
N ARG A 265 0.21 -5.51 -15.31
CA ARG A 265 0.68 -6.61 -16.15
C ARG A 265 -0.53 -7.14 -16.92
N PRO A 266 -0.33 -7.75 -18.10
CA PRO A 266 -1.40 -8.39 -18.87
C PRO A 266 -2.32 -9.30 -18.03
N LEU A 267 -1.76 -10.00 -17.03
CA LEU A 267 -2.51 -10.81 -16.07
C LEU A 267 -3.62 -10.04 -15.33
N HIS A 268 -3.39 -8.78 -14.97
CA HIS A 268 -4.37 -7.96 -14.25
C HIS A 268 -5.52 -7.53 -15.16
N ALA A 269 -5.21 -7.21 -16.42
CA ALA A 269 -6.22 -6.92 -17.43
C ALA A 269 -7.09 -8.15 -17.70
N ALA A 270 -6.45 -9.31 -17.90
CA ALA A 270 -7.16 -10.57 -18.07
C ALA A 270 -7.98 -10.94 -16.84
N GLY A 271 -7.47 -10.68 -15.64
CA GLY A 271 -8.21 -10.85 -14.41
C GLY A 271 -9.54 -10.09 -14.40
N LEU A 272 -9.55 -8.83 -14.85
CA LEU A 272 -10.77 -8.02 -14.91
C LEU A 272 -11.73 -8.54 -15.99
N VAL A 273 -11.24 -8.77 -17.21
CA VAL A 273 -12.07 -9.28 -18.32
C VAL A 273 -12.73 -10.62 -17.97
N LEU A 274 -12.02 -11.49 -17.25
CA LEU A 274 -12.52 -12.80 -16.84
C LEU A 274 -13.27 -12.79 -15.50
N ASN A 275 -13.62 -11.63 -14.96
CA ASN A 275 -14.40 -11.50 -13.74
C ASN A 275 -15.88 -11.22 -14.06
N PRO A 276 -16.79 -12.21 -14.02
CA PRO A 276 -18.18 -12.02 -14.43
C PRO A 276 -18.92 -10.97 -13.61
N GLU A 277 -18.61 -10.84 -12.31
CA GLU A 277 -19.23 -9.85 -11.42
C GLU A 277 -18.97 -8.44 -11.95
N LEU A 278 -17.70 -8.11 -12.22
CA LEU A 278 -17.33 -6.78 -12.69
C LEU A 278 -17.61 -6.58 -14.18
N PHE A 279 -17.47 -7.64 -14.99
CA PHE A 279 -17.69 -7.59 -16.43
C PHE A 279 -19.13 -7.17 -16.74
N TYR A 280 -20.11 -7.89 -16.20
CA TYR A 280 -21.52 -7.60 -16.48
C TYR A 280 -22.04 -6.35 -15.77
N GLU A 281 -21.41 -5.93 -14.66
CA GLU A 281 -21.73 -4.64 -14.03
C GLU A 281 -21.25 -3.43 -14.85
N ASN A 282 -20.20 -3.57 -15.66
CA ASN A 282 -19.54 -2.47 -16.37
C ASN A 282 -19.28 -2.80 -17.85
N GLU A 283 -20.19 -3.56 -18.48
CA GLU A 283 -19.97 -4.20 -19.77
C GLU A 283 -19.60 -3.20 -20.87
N GLU A 284 -20.33 -2.10 -21.02
CA GLU A 284 -20.05 -1.08 -22.03
C GLU A 284 -18.66 -0.44 -21.85
N MET A 285 -18.28 -0.16 -20.60
CA MET A 285 -16.98 0.42 -20.27
C MET A 285 -15.85 -0.56 -20.58
N ILE A 286 -16.01 -1.83 -20.17
CA ILE A 286 -15.00 -2.87 -20.37
C ILE A 286 -14.84 -3.21 -21.85
N LEU A 287 -15.94 -3.31 -22.61
CA LEU A 287 -15.90 -3.54 -24.05
C LEU A 287 -15.27 -2.37 -24.81
N GLY A 288 -15.41 -1.13 -24.31
CA GLY A 288 -14.84 0.07 -24.89
C GLY A 288 -13.39 0.37 -24.50
N ASP A 289 -12.80 -0.34 -23.53
CA ASP A 289 -11.45 -0.09 -23.05
C ASP A 289 -10.40 -0.84 -23.90
N GLU A 290 -9.84 -0.14 -24.89
CA GLU A 290 -8.83 -0.69 -25.81
C GLU A 290 -7.55 -1.15 -25.08
N GLU A 291 -7.13 -0.44 -24.02
CA GLU A 291 -5.93 -0.78 -23.25
C GLU A 291 -6.13 -2.09 -22.47
N LEU A 292 -7.31 -2.24 -21.86
CA LEU A 292 -7.71 -3.45 -21.16
C LEU A 292 -7.72 -4.68 -22.09
N TRP A 293 -8.34 -4.57 -23.27
CA TRP A 293 -8.38 -5.67 -24.23
C TRP A 293 -7.02 -6.01 -24.82
N LYS A 294 -6.17 -5.00 -25.07
CA LYS A 294 -4.78 -5.23 -25.46
C LYS A 294 -4.05 -6.05 -24.39
N GLY A 295 -4.17 -5.68 -23.12
CA GLY A 295 -3.59 -6.42 -22.00
C GLY A 295 -4.14 -7.85 -21.89
N PHE A 296 -5.44 -8.06 -22.15
CA PHE A 296 -6.01 -9.40 -22.19
C PHE A 296 -5.41 -10.28 -23.30
N ILE A 297 -5.29 -9.74 -24.52
CA ILE A 297 -4.70 -10.45 -25.66
C ILE A 297 -3.22 -10.77 -25.40
N GLU A 298 -2.46 -9.80 -24.87
CA GLU A 298 -1.06 -10.02 -24.47
C GLU A 298 -0.92 -11.14 -23.44
N CYS A 299 -1.88 -11.27 -22.52
CA CYS A 299 -1.92 -12.35 -21.53
C CYS A 299 -2.12 -13.71 -22.19
N ILE A 300 -3.06 -13.81 -23.14
CA ILE A 300 -3.31 -15.04 -23.89
C ILE A 300 -2.07 -15.46 -24.68
N VAL A 301 -1.48 -14.53 -25.44
CA VAL A 301 -0.29 -14.79 -26.26
C VAL A 301 0.88 -15.26 -25.40
N TYR A 302 1.02 -14.69 -24.20
CA TYR A 302 2.10 -15.06 -23.28
C TYR A 302 1.89 -16.46 -22.68
N LEU A 303 0.66 -16.80 -22.27
CA LEU A 303 0.35 -18.07 -21.61
C LEU A 303 0.15 -19.25 -22.57
N ILE A 304 -0.08 -18.96 -23.84
CA ILE A 304 -0.25 -19.96 -24.90
C ILE A 304 0.82 -19.69 -25.98
N PRO A 305 2.07 -20.12 -25.78
CA PRO A 305 3.17 -19.82 -26.70
C PRO A 305 3.05 -20.52 -28.07
N ASP A 306 1.99 -21.29 -28.31
CA ASP A 306 1.81 -22.05 -29.55
C ASP A 306 0.33 -22.09 -29.96
N LEU A 307 -0.05 -21.14 -30.82
CA LEU A 307 -1.06 -21.36 -31.84
C LEU A 307 -0.35 -21.13 -33.16
N SER A 308 0.33 -22.17 -33.66
CA SER A 308 0.57 -22.29 -35.09
C SER A 308 -0.79 -22.24 -35.82
N VAL A 309 -1.20 -21.03 -36.19
CA VAL A 309 -2.19 -20.75 -37.24
C VAL A 309 -1.46 -20.71 -38.57
#